data_AF-A0A640P0P5-F1
#
_entry.id   AF-A0A640P0P5-F1
#
_cell.length_a   1.000
_cell.length_b   1.000
_cell.length_c   1.000
_cell.angle_alpha   90.00
_cell.angle_beta   90.00
_cell.angle_gamma   90.00
#
_symmetry.space_group_name_H-M   'P 1'
#
loop_
_entity.id
_entity.type
_entity.pdbx_description
1 polymer ?
#
loop_
_entity_poly.entity_id
_entity_poly.type
_entity_poly.pdbx_seq_one_letter_code
_entity_poly.pdbx_strand_id
1 'polypeptide(L)'
;MVYNFTLSFLSTAKMGLMVRSCLIVAGLLVSCLSQGEQLKFTKTHTDMGVALSYEWLDGDNVLQSIAFELTKDALNEAPTQQANYKPKIAQRYVSVALMEEARKINPKDARVKIIPKRESIDIEVKGSNEEQVEAILQNLKTVQQKEYDKYLQTHYFTRFTTLFNQQAIKPDHVRYAAESVKPLVAASQAFYEKLESDSDSRAYFSLLLGWIQSIPYDTLEDRVVSNGSGYAPPVSVLMQNLGDCDSKAVLASSMVRAFLPSTKMIMVFLPNHALLGIALTPMVNDRTIEHDGDTFVLYDPTGPALIPFGQVSEDTERHIVTGRYQVEIME
;
A
#
# COMPACT_ATOMS: atom_id res chain seq x y z
N MET A 1 -42.11 -6.16 89.68
CA MET A 1 -42.99 -7.32 89.94
C MET A 1 -43.06 -8.07 88.62
N VAL A 2 -42.26 -9.11 88.34
CA VAL A 2 -42.10 -10.44 88.98
C VAL A 2 -42.74 -11.51 88.07
N TYR A 3 -42.00 -12.61 87.88
CA TYR A 3 -42.27 -13.85 87.13
C TYR A 3 -42.27 -13.88 85.59
N ASN A 4 -41.24 -14.57 85.07
CA ASN A 4 -41.36 -15.48 83.93
C ASN A 4 -42.35 -16.61 84.24
N PHE A 5 -43.05 -17.13 83.23
CA PHE A 5 -43.34 -18.56 83.14
C PHE A 5 -43.41 -19.03 81.68
N THR A 6 -43.07 -20.30 81.46
CA THR A 6 -42.87 -20.98 80.18
C THR A 6 -44.16 -21.64 79.65
N LEU A 7 -44.26 -21.92 78.33
CA LEU A 7 -44.32 -23.30 77.80
C LEU A 7 -44.34 -23.42 76.25
N SER A 8 -43.53 -24.37 75.75
CA SER A 8 -43.70 -25.31 74.62
C SER A 8 -44.22 -24.93 73.20
N PHE A 9 -43.30 -25.08 72.23
CA PHE A 9 -43.38 -25.94 71.01
C PHE A 9 -44.60 -25.95 70.07
N LEU A 10 -44.34 -25.58 68.80
CA LEU A 10 -44.47 -26.35 67.53
C LEU A 10 -43.98 -25.41 66.38
N SER A 11 -42.93 -25.68 65.60
CA SER A 11 -42.86 -26.63 64.47
C SER A 11 -44.00 -26.40 63.45
N THR A 12 -43.81 -25.97 62.19
CA THR A 12 -42.64 -25.61 61.35
C THR A 12 -42.97 -24.28 60.60
N ALA A 13 -42.23 -23.69 59.64
CA ALA A 13 -41.08 -24.11 58.82
C ALA A 13 -40.21 -22.89 58.41
N LYS A 14 -39.60 -22.92 57.23
CA LYS A 14 -38.93 -21.78 56.56
C LYS A 14 -39.43 -21.68 55.11
N MET A 15 -39.62 -20.46 54.60
CA MET A 15 -39.32 -20.14 53.20
C MET A 15 -38.90 -18.67 53.12
N GLY A 16 -37.70 -18.40 52.60
CA GLY A 16 -37.10 -17.07 52.58
C GLY A 16 -37.56 -16.21 51.41
N LEU A 17 -37.61 -14.90 51.65
CA LEU A 17 -37.85 -13.86 50.66
C LEU A 17 -36.67 -13.79 49.66
N MET A 18 -36.94 -13.74 48.35
CA MET A 18 -35.92 -13.37 47.35
C MET A 18 -36.46 -12.29 46.41
N VAL A 19 -35.84 -11.12 46.47
CA VAL A 19 -36.13 -9.95 45.63
C VAL A 19 -35.56 -10.20 44.23
N ARG A 20 -36.39 -10.06 43.19
CA ARG A 20 -35.94 -10.13 41.79
C ARG A 20 -35.35 -8.79 41.34
N SER A 21 -34.03 -8.67 41.36
CA SER A 21 -33.32 -7.60 40.66
C SER A 21 -33.23 -7.92 39.16
N CYS A 22 -33.91 -7.15 38.31
CA CYS A 22 -33.70 -7.22 36.86
C CYS A 22 -32.46 -6.40 36.47
N LEU A 23 -31.37 -7.09 36.15
CA LEU A 23 -30.19 -6.50 35.50
C LEU A 23 -30.42 -6.46 33.99
N ILE A 24 -30.62 -5.25 33.45
CA ILE A 24 -30.59 -5.03 32.00
C ILE A 24 -29.12 -5.03 31.57
N VAL A 25 -28.68 -6.12 30.95
CA VAL A 25 -27.36 -6.19 30.31
C VAL A 25 -27.47 -5.57 28.92
N ALA A 26 -27.06 -4.31 28.80
CA ALA A 26 -26.83 -3.69 27.50
C ALA A 26 -25.56 -4.31 26.89
N GLY A 27 -25.73 -5.30 26.02
CA GLY A 27 -24.64 -5.93 25.29
C GLY A 27 -24.03 -4.95 24.29
N LEU A 28 -22.84 -4.43 24.60
CA LEU A 28 -21.97 -3.78 23.62
C LEU A 28 -21.50 -4.85 22.63
N LEU A 29 -22.12 -4.90 21.45
CA LEU A 29 -21.62 -5.65 20.30
C LEU A 29 -20.36 -4.95 19.77
N VAL A 30 -19.23 -5.22 20.43
CA VAL A 30 -17.92 -4.93 19.86
C VAL A 30 -17.72 -5.91 18.71
N SER A 31 -17.86 -5.41 17.49
CA SER A 31 -17.55 -6.17 16.28
C SER A 31 -16.03 -6.35 16.22
N CYS A 32 -15.52 -7.47 16.75
CA CYS A 32 -14.14 -7.86 16.54
C CYS A 32 -13.93 -8.07 15.04
N LEU A 33 -13.17 -7.18 14.39
CA LEU A 33 -12.67 -7.41 13.04
C LEU A 33 -11.83 -8.68 13.06
N SER A 34 -12.25 -9.70 12.29
CA SER A 34 -11.47 -10.92 12.12
C SER A 34 -10.08 -10.55 11.60
N GLN A 35 -9.04 -11.18 12.14
CA GLN A 35 -7.67 -10.96 11.73
C GLN A 35 -7.24 -12.11 10.82
N GLY A 36 -6.60 -11.79 9.71
CA GLY A 36 -6.07 -12.76 8.76
C GLY A 36 -4.86 -13.44 9.37
N GLU A 37 -5.05 -14.68 9.85
CA GLU A 37 -3.94 -15.51 10.31
C GLU A 37 -3.46 -16.39 9.16
N GLN A 38 -2.25 -16.10 8.66
CA GLN A 38 -1.54 -17.05 7.82
C GLN A 38 -0.95 -18.16 8.70
N LEU A 39 -1.36 -19.38 8.44
CA LEU A 39 -0.99 -20.56 9.21
C LEU A 39 0.36 -21.13 8.77
N LYS A 40 0.68 -21.01 7.47
CA LYS A 40 1.89 -21.60 6.89
C LYS A 40 2.31 -20.88 5.61
N PHE A 41 3.62 -20.72 5.49
CA PHE A 41 4.32 -20.35 4.26
C PHE A 41 5.44 -21.36 3.99
N THR A 42 5.59 -21.79 2.75
CA THR A 42 6.69 -22.66 2.32
C THR A 42 7.28 -22.14 1.02
N LYS A 43 8.61 -22.08 0.96
CA LYS A 43 9.39 -21.68 -0.19
C LYS A 43 10.42 -22.77 -0.50
N THR A 44 10.50 -23.21 -1.75
CA THR A 44 11.44 -24.27 -2.16
C THR A 44 12.03 -23.95 -3.53
N HIS A 45 13.36 -24.01 -3.63
CA HIS A 45 14.05 -23.85 -4.90
C HIS A 45 13.89 -25.11 -5.76
N THR A 46 13.65 -24.91 -7.05
CA THR A 46 13.45 -25.97 -8.05
C THR A 46 14.44 -25.78 -9.21
N ASP A 47 14.46 -26.73 -10.15
CA ASP A 47 15.24 -26.58 -11.38
C ASP A 47 14.67 -25.49 -12.32
N MET A 48 13.38 -25.14 -12.20
CA MET A 48 12.71 -24.16 -13.06
C MET A 48 12.59 -22.77 -12.41
N GLY A 49 12.74 -22.65 -11.08
CA GLY A 49 12.52 -21.41 -10.34
C GLY A 49 12.39 -21.59 -8.83
N VAL A 50 11.31 -21.05 -8.27
CA VAL A 50 10.97 -21.14 -6.85
C VAL A 50 9.49 -21.45 -6.68
N ALA A 51 9.19 -22.60 -6.09
CA ALA A 51 7.85 -22.98 -5.67
C ALA A 51 7.50 -22.29 -4.35
N LEU A 52 6.31 -21.71 -4.29
CA LEU A 52 5.74 -21.01 -3.15
C LEU A 52 4.39 -21.65 -2.80
N SER A 53 4.12 -21.81 -1.51
CA SER A 53 2.85 -22.34 -1.00
C SER A 53 2.44 -21.59 0.27
N TYR A 54 1.16 -21.25 0.36
CA TYR A 54 0.57 -20.52 1.49
C TYR A 54 -0.69 -21.24 1.98
N GLU A 55 -0.92 -21.23 3.29
CA GLU A 55 -2.14 -21.69 3.95
C GLU A 55 -2.60 -20.63 4.96
N TRP A 56 -3.86 -20.24 4.95
CA TRP A 56 -4.44 -19.18 5.79
C TRP A 56 -5.91 -19.46 6.13
N LEU A 57 -6.44 -18.75 7.13
CA LEU A 57 -7.89 -18.69 7.37
C LEU A 57 -8.48 -17.44 6.70
N ASP A 58 -9.58 -17.60 5.98
CA ASP A 58 -10.34 -16.48 5.42
C ASP A 58 -11.35 -15.86 6.42
N GLY A 59 -12.16 -14.90 5.95
CA GLY A 59 -13.12 -14.16 6.78
C GLY A 59 -14.18 -15.05 7.45
N ASP A 60 -14.48 -16.20 6.86
CA ASP A 60 -15.43 -17.19 7.36
C ASP A 60 -14.76 -18.29 8.20
N ASN A 61 -13.45 -18.16 8.46
CA ASN A 61 -12.58 -19.15 9.12
C ASN A 61 -12.44 -20.47 8.32
N VAL A 62 -12.63 -20.42 7.00
CA VAL A 62 -12.38 -21.58 6.13
C VAL A 62 -10.88 -21.64 5.84
N LEU A 63 -10.32 -22.86 5.91
CA LEU A 63 -8.93 -23.11 5.57
C LEU A 63 -8.74 -22.98 4.06
N GLN A 64 -7.96 -21.98 3.65
CA GLN A 64 -7.59 -21.74 2.28
C GLN A 64 -6.12 -22.06 2.06
N SER A 65 -5.79 -22.59 0.88
CA SER A 65 -4.41 -22.75 0.42
C SER A 65 -4.22 -22.30 -1.02
N ILE A 66 -2.99 -21.93 -1.38
CA ILE A 66 -2.58 -21.70 -2.77
C ILE A 66 -1.12 -22.11 -2.94
N ALA A 67 -0.77 -22.65 -4.11
CA ALA A 67 0.60 -22.93 -4.49
C ALA A 67 0.85 -22.56 -5.96
N PHE A 68 2.02 -22.01 -6.24
CA PHE A 68 2.45 -21.62 -7.59
C PHE A 68 3.98 -21.59 -7.65
N GLU A 69 4.53 -21.53 -8.87
CA GLU A 69 5.98 -21.46 -9.10
C GLU A 69 6.35 -20.20 -9.87
N LEU A 70 7.29 -19.42 -9.32
CA LEU A 70 7.91 -18.30 -10.01
C LEU A 70 9.11 -18.81 -10.79
N THR A 71 9.08 -18.74 -12.11
CA THR A 71 10.18 -19.23 -12.96
C THR A 71 11.45 -18.39 -12.78
N LYS A 72 12.62 -18.94 -13.14
CA LYS A 72 13.89 -18.20 -13.19
C LYS A 72 13.77 -16.93 -14.02
N ASP A 73 13.08 -16.99 -15.16
CA ASP A 73 12.89 -15.82 -16.03
C ASP A 73 12.01 -14.76 -15.35
N ALA A 74 10.90 -15.16 -14.72
CA ALA A 74 10.07 -14.25 -13.93
C ALA A 74 10.85 -13.58 -12.79
N LEU A 75 11.70 -14.33 -12.08
CA LEU A 75 12.54 -13.81 -10.98
C LEU A 75 13.67 -12.90 -11.48
N ASN A 76 14.18 -13.11 -12.69
CA ASN A 76 15.24 -12.29 -13.31
C ASN A 76 14.69 -11.00 -13.93
N GLU A 77 13.47 -11.04 -14.48
CA GLU A 77 12.80 -9.87 -15.05
C GLU A 77 12.15 -8.98 -13.99
N ALA A 78 11.74 -9.55 -12.86
CA ALA A 78 11.05 -8.80 -11.81
C ALA A 78 11.94 -7.76 -11.12
N PRO A 79 11.43 -6.55 -10.85
CA PRO A 79 12.10 -5.63 -9.96
C PRO A 79 12.00 -6.17 -8.52
N THR A 80 13.14 -6.53 -7.92
CA THR A 80 13.19 -7.22 -6.61
C THR A 80 13.68 -6.34 -5.46
N GLN A 81 14.17 -5.13 -5.72
CA GLN A 81 14.72 -4.23 -4.70
C GLN A 81 14.24 -2.79 -4.91
N GLN A 82 13.87 -2.13 -3.82
CA GLN A 82 13.80 -0.67 -3.73
C GLN A 82 14.93 -0.19 -2.81
N ALA A 83 15.68 0.81 -3.25
CA ALA A 83 16.61 1.53 -2.39
C ALA A 83 15.88 2.72 -1.72
N ASN A 84 16.16 3.02 -0.46
CA ASN A 84 15.59 4.22 0.18
C ASN A 84 16.05 5.49 -0.56
N TYR A 85 15.15 6.46 -0.74
CA TYR A 85 15.49 7.74 -1.36
C TYR A 85 16.49 8.51 -0.48
N LYS A 86 17.56 9.01 -1.11
CA LYS A 86 18.65 9.73 -0.43
C LYS A 86 18.87 11.08 -1.13
N PRO A 87 18.21 12.16 -0.68
CA PRO A 87 18.25 13.48 -1.34
C PRO A 87 19.67 13.98 -1.66
N LYS A 88 20.63 13.77 -0.74
CA LYS A 88 22.03 14.15 -0.93
C LYS A 88 22.74 13.41 -2.08
N ILE A 89 22.34 12.17 -2.38
CA ILE A 89 22.89 11.39 -3.50
C ILE A 89 22.30 11.89 -4.81
N ALA A 90 20.97 12.11 -4.86
CA ALA A 90 20.29 12.70 -6.01
C ALA A 90 20.86 14.07 -6.37
N GLN A 91 20.99 14.97 -5.38
CA GLN A 91 21.61 16.29 -5.57
C GLN A 91 23.06 16.19 -6.05
N ARG A 92 23.85 15.24 -5.55
CA ARG A 92 25.24 15.04 -6.01
C ARG A 92 25.28 14.60 -7.47
N TYR A 93 24.38 13.70 -7.90
CA TYR A 93 24.25 13.28 -9.30
C TYR A 93 23.97 14.49 -10.21
N VAL A 94 22.94 15.27 -9.88
CA VAL A 94 22.54 16.46 -10.66
C VAL A 94 23.62 17.54 -10.64
N SER A 95 24.30 17.74 -9.50
CA SER A 95 25.40 18.72 -9.37
C SER A 95 26.58 18.38 -10.28
N VAL A 96 26.93 17.10 -10.43
CA VAL A 96 28.01 16.67 -11.33
C VAL A 96 27.64 16.98 -12.79
N ALA A 97 26.43 16.61 -13.22
CA ALA A 97 25.97 16.89 -14.58
C ALA A 97 25.90 18.41 -14.87
N LEU A 98 25.45 19.22 -13.91
CA LEU A 98 25.46 20.69 -14.03
C LEU A 98 26.88 21.27 -14.12
N MET A 99 27.84 20.72 -13.37
CA MET A 99 29.25 21.12 -13.48
C MET A 99 29.87 20.72 -14.83
N GLU A 100 29.47 19.60 -15.41
CA GLU A 100 29.89 19.16 -16.74
C GLU A 100 29.30 20.04 -17.85
N GLU A 101 28.01 20.42 -17.76
CA GLU A 101 27.40 21.36 -18.69
C GLU A 101 28.04 22.76 -18.58
N ALA A 102 28.21 23.25 -17.34
CA ALA A 102 28.79 24.57 -17.09
C ALA A 102 30.23 24.72 -17.65
N ARG A 103 31.00 23.63 -17.74
CA ARG A 103 32.35 23.63 -18.35
C ARG A 103 32.36 23.87 -19.87
N LYS A 104 31.23 23.68 -20.55
CA LYS A 104 31.12 23.92 -22.01
C LYS A 104 30.97 25.40 -22.34
N ILE A 105 30.64 26.23 -21.34
CA ILE A 105 30.40 27.66 -21.49
C ILE A 105 31.74 28.40 -21.51
N ASN A 106 31.92 29.25 -22.52
CA ASN A 106 33.10 30.09 -22.64
C ASN A 106 33.15 31.14 -21.50
N PRO A 107 34.22 31.19 -20.67
CA PRO A 107 34.32 32.13 -19.55
C PRO A 107 34.33 33.63 -19.92
N LYS A 108 34.48 33.96 -21.21
CA LYS A 108 34.31 35.33 -21.73
C LYS A 108 32.85 35.73 -21.88
N ASP A 109 31.98 34.76 -22.11
CA ASP A 109 30.56 34.96 -22.41
C ASP A 109 29.76 35.03 -21.10
N ALA A 110 29.98 34.04 -20.21
CA ALA A 110 29.46 34.06 -18.85
C ALA A 110 30.35 33.26 -17.88
N ARG A 111 30.33 33.66 -16.62
CA ARG A 111 30.84 32.89 -15.48
C ARG A 111 29.68 32.22 -14.77
N VAL A 112 29.74 30.89 -14.66
CA VAL A 112 28.73 30.07 -13.99
C VAL A 112 29.27 29.55 -12.65
N LYS A 113 28.41 29.51 -11.63
CA LYS A 113 28.65 28.76 -10.39
C LYS A 113 27.48 27.84 -10.11
N ILE A 114 27.79 26.59 -9.78
CA ILE A 114 26.85 25.59 -9.29
C ILE A 114 27.11 25.44 -7.79
N ILE A 115 26.11 25.73 -6.96
CA ILE A 115 26.24 25.78 -5.50
C ILE A 115 25.23 24.79 -4.89
N PRO A 116 25.67 23.57 -4.52
CA PRO A 116 24.82 22.61 -3.81
C PRO A 116 24.43 23.15 -2.43
N LYS A 117 23.13 23.16 -2.13
CA LYS A 117 22.58 23.41 -0.79
C LYS A 117 22.07 22.11 -0.17
N ARG A 118 21.42 22.19 0.99
CA ARG A 118 20.83 21.04 1.70
C ARG A 118 19.69 20.38 0.92
N GLU A 119 18.83 21.18 0.29
CA GLU A 119 17.59 20.74 -0.37
C GLU A 119 17.44 21.25 -1.82
N SER A 120 18.36 22.08 -2.30
CA SER A 120 18.36 22.63 -3.67
C SER A 120 19.77 22.69 -4.26
N ILE A 121 19.88 23.05 -5.54
CA ILE A 121 21.13 23.47 -6.17
C ILE A 121 20.89 24.87 -6.72
N ASP A 122 21.68 25.84 -6.26
CA ASP A 122 21.67 27.21 -6.77
C ASP A 122 22.58 27.31 -8.00
N ILE A 123 22.11 28.05 -9.01
CA ILE A 123 22.82 28.28 -10.28
C ILE A 123 22.99 29.79 -10.44
N GLU A 124 24.21 30.30 -10.25
CA GLU A 124 24.53 31.70 -10.57
C GLU A 124 25.15 31.78 -11.97
N VAL A 125 24.66 32.70 -12.80
CA VAL A 125 25.24 33.04 -14.11
C VAL A 125 25.51 34.54 -14.13
N LYS A 126 26.73 34.95 -14.52
CA LYS A 126 27.14 36.37 -14.58
C LYS A 126 27.91 36.65 -15.87
N GLY A 127 27.46 37.60 -16.66
CA GLY A 127 28.06 38.01 -17.93
C GLY A 127 27.68 39.45 -18.27
N SER A 128 28.22 39.99 -19.36
CA SER A 128 27.93 41.36 -19.82
C SER A 128 26.76 41.46 -20.80
N ASN A 129 26.29 40.33 -21.35
CA ASN A 129 25.11 40.25 -22.21
C ASN A 129 23.99 39.55 -21.42
N GLU A 130 22.94 40.29 -21.08
CA GLU A 130 21.82 39.82 -20.27
C GLU A 130 21.01 38.72 -20.97
N GLU A 131 20.79 38.82 -22.29
CA GLU A 131 20.09 37.80 -23.08
C GLU A 131 20.86 36.47 -23.09
N GLN A 132 22.19 36.54 -23.25
CA GLN A 132 23.04 35.36 -23.21
C GLN A 132 23.12 34.74 -21.80
N VAL A 133 23.13 35.57 -20.74
CA VAL A 133 23.08 35.13 -19.35
C VAL A 133 21.78 34.38 -19.06
N GLU A 134 20.64 34.91 -19.50
CA GLU A 134 19.33 34.28 -19.28
C GLU A 134 19.21 32.97 -20.09
N ALA A 135 19.64 32.96 -21.36
CA ALA A 135 19.65 31.74 -22.18
C ALA A 135 20.50 30.62 -21.55
N ILE A 136 21.67 30.96 -21.00
CA ILE A 136 22.53 30.03 -20.25
C ILE A 136 21.84 29.53 -18.98
N LEU A 137 21.23 30.42 -18.20
CA LEU A 137 20.53 30.06 -16.97
C LEU A 137 19.35 29.11 -17.23
N GLN A 138 18.57 29.35 -18.28
CA GLN A 138 17.43 28.50 -18.67
C GLN A 138 17.88 27.14 -19.20
N ASN A 139 18.98 27.07 -19.97
CA ASN A 139 19.60 25.80 -20.34
C ASN A 139 20.02 25.01 -19.09
N LEU A 140 20.75 25.62 -18.15
CA LEU A 140 21.19 24.95 -16.94
C LEU A 140 20.02 24.49 -16.04
N LYS A 141 18.93 25.26 -15.94
CA LYS A 141 17.69 24.81 -15.28
C LYS A 141 17.06 23.60 -15.99
N THR A 142 17.05 23.60 -17.32
CA THR A 142 16.55 22.47 -18.13
C THR A 142 17.39 21.20 -17.87
N VAL A 143 18.71 21.33 -17.82
CA VAL A 143 19.63 20.23 -17.48
C VAL A 143 19.44 19.76 -16.03
N GLN A 144 19.26 20.68 -15.08
CA GLN A 144 18.96 20.37 -13.69
C GLN A 144 17.71 19.49 -13.57
N GLN A 145 16.62 19.89 -14.22
CA GLN A 145 15.36 19.15 -14.22
C GLN A 145 15.54 17.79 -14.89
N LYS A 146 16.02 17.77 -16.14
CA LYS A 146 16.21 16.54 -16.93
C LYS A 146 17.06 15.48 -16.21
N GLU A 147 18.21 15.86 -15.66
CA GLU A 147 19.09 14.89 -15.01
C GLU A 147 18.56 14.48 -13.61
N TYR A 148 17.72 15.30 -12.97
CA TYR A 148 16.99 14.87 -11.77
C TYR A 148 15.86 13.89 -12.10
N ASP A 149 15.07 14.16 -13.15
CA ASP A 149 14.00 13.27 -13.65
C ASP A 149 14.57 11.90 -14.02
N LYS A 150 15.68 11.90 -14.77
CA LYS A 150 16.45 10.70 -15.13
C LYS A 150 16.98 9.95 -13.90
N TYR A 151 17.46 10.65 -12.87
CA TYR A 151 17.88 10.01 -11.61
C TYR A 151 16.71 9.29 -10.94
N LEU A 152 15.56 9.96 -10.82
CA LEU A 152 14.36 9.38 -10.22
C LEU A 152 13.90 8.14 -11.00
N GLN A 153 13.75 8.26 -12.33
CA GLN A 153 13.38 7.16 -13.22
C GLN A 153 14.36 5.98 -13.15
N THR A 154 15.67 6.24 -13.13
CA THR A 154 16.70 5.18 -13.05
C THR A 154 16.62 4.40 -11.73
N HIS A 155 16.12 5.02 -10.66
CA HIS A 155 16.06 4.46 -9.32
C HIS A 155 14.64 4.15 -8.82
N TYR A 156 13.67 4.02 -9.75
CA TYR A 156 12.27 3.67 -9.44
C TYR A 156 11.59 4.63 -8.45
N PHE A 157 11.90 5.91 -8.56
CA PHE A 157 11.22 6.96 -7.82
C PHE A 157 10.35 7.82 -8.72
N THR A 158 9.24 8.29 -8.16
CA THR A 158 8.40 9.33 -8.76
C THR A 158 8.22 10.51 -7.80
N ARG A 159 7.78 11.65 -8.34
CA ARG A 159 7.39 12.81 -7.54
C ARG A 159 5.95 12.64 -7.08
N PHE A 160 5.69 13.12 -5.88
CA PHE A 160 4.36 13.08 -5.27
C PHE A 160 4.10 14.40 -4.56
N THR A 161 2.84 14.84 -4.54
CA THR A 161 2.40 15.99 -3.75
C THR A 161 1.47 15.47 -2.68
N THR A 162 1.80 15.62 -1.39
CA THR A 162 0.96 15.10 -0.30
C THR A 162 -0.35 15.88 -0.15
N LEU A 163 -1.29 15.34 0.63
CA LEU A 163 -2.53 16.00 1.05
C LEU A 163 -2.34 17.40 1.65
N PHE A 164 -1.14 17.70 2.17
CA PHE A 164 -0.77 19.00 2.74
C PHE A 164 -0.03 19.91 1.74
N ASN A 165 -0.14 19.60 0.44
CA ASN A 165 0.51 20.28 -0.68
C ASN A 165 2.06 20.31 -0.57
N GLN A 166 2.65 19.29 0.07
CA GLN A 166 4.11 19.17 0.22
C GLN A 166 4.68 18.32 -0.90
N GLN A 167 5.77 18.78 -1.52
CA GLN A 167 6.50 18.00 -2.52
C GLN A 167 7.31 16.89 -1.84
N ALA A 168 7.15 15.66 -2.33
CA ALA A 168 7.79 14.46 -1.80
C ALA A 168 8.30 13.57 -2.96
N ILE A 169 9.15 12.60 -2.61
CA ILE A 169 9.62 11.55 -3.52
C ILE A 169 9.23 10.20 -2.91
N LYS A 170 8.57 9.35 -3.69
CA LYS A 170 8.12 8.00 -3.28
C LYS A 170 8.56 6.94 -4.30
N PRO A 171 8.55 5.64 -3.95
CA PRO A 171 8.66 4.57 -4.93
C PRO A 171 7.60 4.70 -6.04
N ASP A 172 7.95 4.32 -7.25
CA ASP A 172 7.08 4.37 -8.43
C ASP A 172 6.12 3.16 -8.45
N HIS A 173 5.10 3.22 -7.59
CA HIS A 173 4.12 2.13 -7.39
C HIS A 173 3.44 1.69 -8.68
N VAL A 174 3.11 2.63 -9.57
CA VAL A 174 2.50 2.35 -10.88
C VAL A 174 3.46 1.51 -11.73
N ARG A 175 4.72 1.95 -11.84
CA ARG A 175 5.75 1.21 -12.59
C ARG A 175 6.06 -0.16 -11.99
N TYR A 176 6.17 -0.27 -10.66
CA TYR A 176 6.36 -1.56 -9.99
C TYR A 176 5.20 -2.51 -10.25
N ALA A 177 3.95 -2.01 -10.24
CA ALA A 177 2.79 -2.83 -10.56
C ALA A 177 2.86 -3.34 -12.01
N ALA A 178 3.05 -2.43 -12.97
CA ALA A 178 3.11 -2.73 -14.39
C ALA A 178 4.25 -3.72 -14.75
N GLU A 179 5.46 -3.50 -14.25
CA GLU A 179 6.61 -4.39 -14.49
C GLU A 179 6.46 -5.75 -13.77
N SER A 180 5.67 -5.83 -12.69
CA SER A 180 5.42 -7.08 -11.97
C SER A 180 4.29 -7.93 -12.55
N VAL A 181 3.47 -7.42 -13.47
CA VAL A 181 2.36 -8.17 -14.10
C VAL A 181 2.85 -9.48 -14.72
N LYS A 182 3.85 -9.41 -15.61
CA LYS A 182 4.38 -10.58 -16.34
C LYS A 182 5.01 -11.63 -15.38
N PRO A 183 5.90 -11.25 -14.44
CA PRO A 183 6.40 -12.17 -13.43
C PRO A 183 5.32 -12.86 -12.58
N LEU A 184 4.16 -12.21 -12.38
CA LEU A 184 3.09 -12.70 -11.52
C LEU A 184 1.94 -13.41 -12.25
N VAL A 185 2.03 -13.62 -13.57
CA VAL A 185 1.01 -14.36 -14.34
C VAL A 185 0.77 -15.75 -13.76
N ALA A 186 1.83 -16.50 -13.41
CA ALA A 186 1.69 -17.84 -12.82
C ALA A 186 0.99 -17.83 -11.46
N ALA A 187 1.23 -16.79 -10.64
CA ALA A 187 0.53 -16.61 -9.37
C ALA A 187 -0.95 -16.27 -9.60
N SER A 188 -1.24 -15.29 -10.48
CA SER A 188 -2.63 -14.87 -10.78
C SER A 188 -3.45 -16.00 -11.42
N GLN A 189 -2.83 -16.80 -12.30
CA GLN A 189 -3.43 -17.99 -12.91
C GLN A 189 -3.80 -19.04 -11.85
N ALA A 190 -2.93 -19.33 -10.87
CA ALA A 190 -3.24 -20.28 -9.80
C ALA A 190 -4.45 -19.82 -8.97
N PHE A 191 -4.60 -18.51 -8.71
CA PHE A 191 -5.79 -17.96 -8.05
C PHE A 191 -7.05 -18.14 -8.90
N TYR A 192 -6.97 -17.92 -10.21
CA TYR A 192 -8.09 -18.12 -11.13
C TYR A 192 -8.51 -19.60 -11.23
N GLU A 193 -7.55 -20.54 -11.31
CA GLU A 193 -7.79 -21.98 -11.40
C GLU A 193 -8.43 -22.59 -10.14
N LYS A 194 -8.40 -21.88 -9.01
CA LYS A 194 -9.05 -22.28 -7.76
C LYS A 194 -10.53 -21.90 -7.70
N LEU A 195 -11.01 -21.02 -8.58
CA LEU A 195 -12.40 -20.56 -8.61
C LEU A 195 -13.31 -21.58 -9.33
N GLU A 196 -14.58 -21.62 -8.94
CA GLU A 196 -15.59 -22.39 -9.66
C GLU A 196 -15.86 -21.75 -11.04
N SER A 197 -16.20 -22.56 -12.05
CA SER A 197 -16.25 -22.13 -13.46
C SER A 197 -17.29 -21.04 -13.79
N ASP A 198 -18.26 -20.83 -12.92
CA ASP A 198 -19.32 -19.83 -12.97
C ASP A 198 -19.14 -18.67 -11.95
N SER A 199 -17.98 -18.62 -11.28
CA SER A 199 -17.60 -17.53 -10.38
C SER A 199 -17.52 -16.19 -11.10
N ASP A 200 -17.95 -15.12 -10.43
CA ASP A 200 -17.76 -13.76 -10.91
C ASP A 200 -16.36 -13.21 -10.54
N SER A 201 -16.05 -11.99 -11.02
CA SER A 201 -14.79 -11.34 -10.65
C SER A 201 -14.65 -11.05 -9.16
N ARG A 202 -15.75 -10.95 -8.40
CA ARG A 202 -15.71 -10.66 -6.95
C ARG A 202 -15.24 -11.86 -6.15
N ALA A 203 -15.53 -13.08 -6.59
CA ALA A 203 -14.96 -14.29 -6.02
C ALA A 203 -13.41 -14.29 -6.08
N TYR A 204 -12.83 -13.84 -7.19
CA TYR A 204 -11.38 -13.62 -7.31
C TYR A 204 -10.88 -12.60 -6.27
N PHE A 205 -11.56 -11.45 -6.13
CA PHE A 205 -11.18 -10.46 -5.11
C PHE A 205 -11.28 -11.00 -3.69
N SER A 206 -12.33 -11.74 -3.34
CA SER A 206 -12.47 -12.33 -1.99
C SER A 206 -11.33 -13.30 -1.67
N LEU A 207 -10.97 -14.18 -2.61
CA LEU A 207 -9.86 -15.13 -2.45
C LEU A 207 -8.50 -14.40 -2.36
N LEU A 208 -8.28 -13.41 -3.24
CA LEU A 208 -7.05 -12.61 -3.28
C LEU A 208 -6.86 -11.79 -2.01
N LEU A 209 -7.91 -11.08 -1.56
CA LEU A 209 -7.89 -10.25 -0.36
C LEU A 209 -7.60 -11.09 0.88
N GLY A 210 -8.32 -12.20 1.07
CA GLY A 210 -8.10 -13.07 2.22
C GLY A 210 -6.64 -13.55 2.32
N TRP A 211 -6.00 -13.85 1.18
CA TRP A 211 -4.59 -14.18 1.15
C TRP A 211 -3.67 -13.00 1.43
N ILE A 212 -3.77 -11.88 0.70
CA ILE A 212 -2.82 -10.75 0.84
C ILE A 212 -2.95 -10.09 2.23
N GLN A 213 -4.17 -10.01 2.76
CA GLN A 213 -4.42 -9.53 4.14
C GLN A 213 -3.78 -10.46 5.19
N SER A 214 -3.71 -11.77 4.93
CA SER A 214 -3.05 -12.75 5.83
C SER A 214 -1.52 -12.69 5.82
N ILE A 215 -0.89 -12.17 4.75
CA ILE A 215 0.58 -12.01 4.70
C ILE A 215 1.01 -11.13 5.89
N PRO A 216 2.07 -11.49 6.65
CA PRO A 216 2.59 -10.65 7.72
C PRO A 216 2.81 -9.19 7.32
N TYR A 217 2.42 -8.28 8.22
CA TYR A 217 2.51 -6.84 8.02
C TYR A 217 3.85 -6.30 8.54
N ASP A 218 4.59 -5.55 7.72
CA ASP A 218 5.80 -4.84 8.19
C ASP A 218 5.42 -3.50 8.84
N THR A 219 5.72 -3.36 10.13
CA THR A 219 5.33 -2.19 10.94
C THR A 219 6.25 -0.97 10.80
N LEU A 220 7.21 -0.99 9.87
CA LEU A 220 8.18 0.09 9.64
C LEU A 220 7.64 1.29 8.84
N GLU A 221 6.52 1.90 9.22
CA GLU A 221 5.94 3.04 8.48
C GLU A 221 5.73 4.36 9.25
N ASP A 222 6.33 5.42 8.70
CA ASP A 222 5.71 6.70 8.38
C ASP A 222 6.27 7.11 7.01
N ARG A 223 5.45 7.11 5.96
CA ARG A 223 5.87 7.14 4.53
C ARG A 223 6.71 8.36 4.15
N VAL A 224 6.42 9.51 4.76
CA VAL A 224 7.13 10.76 4.47
C VAL A 224 8.47 10.79 5.22
N VAL A 225 8.51 10.22 6.42
CA VAL A 225 9.73 10.11 7.24
C VAL A 225 10.66 9.00 6.73
N SER A 226 10.09 7.90 6.21
CA SER A 226 10.83 6.69 5.82
C SER A 226 11.62 6.87 4.52
N ASN A 227 11.27 7.83 3.67
CA ASN A 227 11.87 8.02 2.33
C ASN A 227 11.78 6.74 1.46
N GLY A 228 10.66 6.00 1.56
CA GLY A 228 10.47 4.70 0.90
C GLY A 228 11.23 3.54 1.58
N SER A 229 11.68 3.71 2.83
CA SER A 229 12.09 2.58 3.67
C SER A 229 10.84 1.83 4.11
N GLY A 230 10.86 0.50 4.01
CA GLY A 230 9.71 -0.39 4.25
C GLY A 230 9.28 -1.09 2.96
N TYR A 231 9.15 -0.32 1.87
CA TYR A 231 8.56 -0.82 0.63
C TYR A 231 9.34 -1.99 0.00
N ALA A 232 8.64 -3.10 -0.19
CA ALA A 232 9.07 -4.31 -0.87
C ALA A 232 8.32 -4.45 -2.20
N PRO A 233 9.04 -4.58 -3.34
CA PRO A 233 8.40 -4.87 -4.63
C PRO A 233 7.61 -6.20 -4.62
N PRO A 234 6.59 -6.38 -5.49
CA PRO A 234 5.67 -7.52 -5.43
C PRO A 234 6.31 -8.91 -5.32
N VAL A 235 7.30 -9.23 -6.17
CA VAL A 235 8.01 -10.52 -6.09
C VAL A 235 8.79 -10.68 -4.77
N SER A 236 9.29 -9.58 -4.20
CA SER A 236 9.93 -9.59 -2.89
C SER A 236 8.93 -9.82 -1.75
N VAL A 237 7.71 -9.27 -1.82
CA VAL A 237 6.62 -9.59 -0.87
C VAL A 237 6.34 -11.09 -0.87
N LEU A 238 6.25 -11.71 -2.05
CA LEU A 238 6.02 -13.17 -2.15
C LEU A 238 7.19 -13.99 -1.61
N MET A 239 8.42 -13.62 -1.99
CA MET A 239 9.64 -14.34 -1.63
C MET A 239 10.02 -14.21 -0.15
N GLN A 240 9.63 -13.11 0.50
CA GLN A 240 9.89 -12.84 1.92
C GLN A 240 8.69 -13.15 2.81
N ASN A 241 7.47 -13.17 2.24
CA ASN A 241 6.21 -13.30 2.95
C ASN A 241 6.05 -12.24 4.05
N LEU A 242 6.30 -10.99 3.66
CA LEU A 242 6.26 -9.80 4.51
C LEU A 242 6.08 -8.58 3.60
N GLY A 243 5.28 -7.60 4.02
CA GLY A 243 5.17 -6.32 3.32
C GLY A 243 4.40 -5.30 4.12
N ASP A 244 4.69 -4.02 3.87
CA ASP A 244 3.92 -2.89 4.36
C ASP A 244 2.65 -2.65 3.51
N CYS A 245 1.85 -1.63 3.85
CA CYS A 245 0.59 -1.37 3.16
C CYS A 245 0.78 -1.00 1.68
N ASP A 246 1.79 -0.21 1.33
CA ASP A 246 2.09 0.13 -0.06
C ASP A 246 2.57 -1.10 -0.86
N SER A 247 3.42 -1.93 -0.27
CA SER A 247 3.93 -3.18 -0.86
C SER A 247 2.81 -4.16 -1.20
N LYS A 248 1.87 -4.36 -0.25
CA LYS A 248 0.70 -5.23 -0.41
C LYS A 248 -0.29 -4.67 -1.43
N ALA A 249 -0.47 -3.35 -1.49
CA ALA A 249 -1.28 -2.69 -2.50
C ALA A 249 -0.70 -2.83 -3.92
N VAL A 250 0.63 -2.69 -4.09
CA VAL A 250 1.27 -2.91 -5.39
C VAL A 250 1.21 -4.39 -5.80
N LEU A 251 1.41 -5.33 -4.87
CA LEU A 251 1.23 -6.77 -5.14
C LEU A 251 -0.19 -7.07 -5.63
N ALA A 252 -1.21 -6.61 -4.90
CA ALA A 252 -2.61 -6.80 -5.28
C ALA A 252 -2.90 -6.18 -6.65
N SER A 253 -2.45 -4.95 -6.91
CA SER A 253 -2.61 -4.27 -8.21
C SER A 253 -1.98 -5.05 -9.35
N SER A 254 -0.78 -5.60 -9.14
CA SER A 254 -0.07 -6.40 -10.16
C SER A 254 -0.84 -7.66 -10.55
N MET A 255 -1.39 -8.36 -9.56
CA MET A 255 -2.16 -9.60 -9.79
C MET A 255 -3.54 -9.33 -10.39
N VAL A 256 -4.21 -8.27 -9.94
CA VAL A 256 -5.48 -7.81 -10.53
C VAL A 256 -5.26 -7.34 -11.96
N ARG A 257 -4.17 -6.62 -12.29
CA ARG A 257 -3.82 -6.28 -13.69
C ARG A 257 -3.52 -7.53 -14.53
N ALA A 258 -2.94 -8.59 -13.95
CA ALA A 258 -2.74 -9.85 -14.66
C ALA A 258 -4.07 -10.59 -14.95
N PHE A 259 -5.09 -10.44 -14.10
CA PHE A 259 -6.42 -11.06 -14.27
C PHE A 259 -7.39 -10.20 -15.11
N LEU A 260 -7.39 -8.88 -14.90
CA LEU A 260 -8.27 -7.89 -15.52
C LEU A 260 -7.44 -6.83 -16.26
N PRO A 261 -6.80 -7.18 -17.38
CA PRO A 261 -5.76 -6.37 -18.01
C PRO A 261 -6.20 -4.97 -18.44
N SER A 262 -7.46 -4.79 -18.85
CA SER A 262 -8.00 -3.50 -19.33
C SER A 262 -8.88 -2.74 -18.33
N THR A 263 -9.16 -3.28 -17.14
CA THR A 263 -10.05 -2.62 -16.18
C THR A 263 -9.30 -1.47 -15.50
N LYS A 264 -9.90 -0.28 -15.45
CA LYS A 264 -9.28 0.88 -14.79
C LYS A 264 -9.11 0.61 -13.30
N MET A 265 -7.96 0.96 -12.77
CA MET A 265 -7.62 0.84 -11.35
C MET A 265 -6.98 2.13 -10.86
N ILE A 266 -7.10 2.36 -9.55
CA ILE A 266 -6.50 3.49 -8.86
C ILE A 266 -5.90 3.03 -7.52
N MET A 267 -4.83 3.71 -7.10
CA MET A 267 -4.32 3.66 -5.75
C MET A 267 -4.80 4.91 -5.00
N VAL A 268 -5.35 4.71 -3.80
CA VAL A 268 -5.96 5.75 -2.98
C VAL A 268 -5.08 5.95 -1.75
N PHE A 269 -4.41 7.10 -1.66
CA PHE A 269 -3.53 7.45 -0.55
C PHE A 269 -4.29 8.23 0.52
N LEU A 270 -4.27 7.68 1.73
CA LEU A 270 -4.63 8.36 2.98
C LEU A 270 -3.33 8.77 3.70
N PRO A 271 -3.38 9.62 4.75
CA PRO A 271 -2.16 10.10 5.41
C PRO A 271 -1.20 9.00 5.88
N ASN A 272 -1.73 7.89 6.43
CA ASN A 272 -0.96 6.78 7.00
C ASN A 272 -1.37 5.41 6.44
N HIS A 273 -2.09 5.37 5.31
CA HIS A 273 -2.66 4.13 4.76
C HIS A 273 -2.88 4.25 3.24
N ALA A 274 -2.90 3.13 2.53
CA ALA A 274 -3.24 3.08 1.11
C ALA A 274 -4.09 1.87 0.81
N LEU A 275 -5.08 2.09 -0.05
CA LEU A 275 -5.98 1.07 -0.55
C LEU A 275 -6.16 1.25 -2.06
N LEU A 276 -6.97 0.41 -2.67
CA LEU A 276 -7.18 0.37 -4.11
C LEU A 276 -8.63 0.62 -4.47
N GLY A 277 -8.85 1.04 -5.71
CA GLY A 277 -10.17 1.12 -6.33
C GLY A 277 -10.14 0.50 -7.72
N ILE A 278 -11.22 -0.19 -8.12
CA ILE A 278 -11.36 -0.77 -9.46
C ILE A 278 -12.71 -0.41 -10.08
N ALA A 279 -12.71 -0.08 -11.38
CA ALA A 279 -13.90 0.24 -12.16
C ALA A 279 -14.73 -1.02 -12.52
N LEU A 280 -15.27 -1.69 -11.50
CA LEU A 280 -16.31 -2.72 -11.63
C LEU A 280 -17.69 -2.12 -11.36
N THR A 281 -18.75 -2.82 -11.77
CA THR A 281 -20.14 -2.41 -11.47
C THR A 281 -20.38 -2.46 -9.96
N PRO A 282 -20.72 -1.33 -9.30
CA PRO A 282 -20.96 -1.31 -7.86
C PRO A 282 -22.23 -2.05 -7.45
N MET A 283 -22.17 -2.70 -6.30
CA MET A 283 -23.34 -3.22 -5.56
C MET A 283 -23.85 -2.20 -4.53
N VAL A 284 -25.08 -2.38 -4.04
CA VAL A 284 -25.77 -1.42 -3.14
C VAL A 284 -24.97 -1.09 -1.87
N ASN A 285 -24.19 -2.05 -1.36
CA ASN A 285 -23.39 -1.90 -0.14
C ASN A 285 -21.92 -1.59 -0.43
N ASP A 286 -21.52 -1.43 -1.70
CA ASP A 286 -20.12 -1.16 -2.03
C ASP A 286 -19.74 0.26 -1.67
N ARG A 287 -18.58 0.39 -1.04
CA ARG A 287 -17.92 1.68 -0.91
C ARG A 287 -17.24 2.04 -2.22
N THR A 288 -17.58 3.21 -2.74
CA THR A 288 -17.03 3.74 -4.00
C THR A 288 -16.45 5.13 -3.86
N ILE A 289 -15.58 5.51 -4.79
CA ILE A 289 -15.26 6.91 -5.10
C ILE A 289 -15.42 7.18 -6.60
N GLU A 290 -15.66 8.43 -6.94
CA GLU A 290 -15.63 8.92 -8.34
C GLU A 290 -14.28 9.59 -8.61
N HIS A 291 -13.70 9.30 -9.77
CA HIS A 291 -12.48 9.95 -10.27
C HIS A 291 -12.51 9.96 -11.80
N ASP A 292 -12.23 11.13 -12.41
CA ASP A 292 -12.23 11.37 -13.86
C ASP A 292 -13.45 10.85 -14.64
N GLY A 293 -14.60 10.77 -13.98
CA GLY A 293 -15.89 10.33 -14.54
C GLY A 293 -16.16 8.83 -14.44
N ASP A 294 -15.23 8.04 -13.91
CA ASP A 294 -15.45 6.63 -13.58
C ASP A 294 -15.79 6.46 -12.08
N THR A 295 -16.60 5.44 -11.77
CA THR A 295 -16.86 5.00 -10.39
C THR A 295 -15.97 3.80 -10.08
N PHE A 296 -15.21 3.87 -8.98
CA PHE A 296 -14.31 2.81 -8.52
C PHE A 296 -14.85 2.18 -7.23
N VAL A 297 -15.03 0.86 -7.22
CA VAL A 297 -15.30 0.07 -6.02
C VAL A 297 -14.00 -0.09 -5.24
N LEU A 298 -14.02 0.28 -3.96
CA LEU A 298 -12.84 0.24 -3.09
C LEU A 298 -12.56 -1.16 -2.55
N TYR A 299 -11.29 -1.48 -2.36
CA TYR A 299 -10.82 -2.69 -1.71
C TYR A 299 -9.47 -2.48 -1.02
N ASP A 300 -9.29 -3.11 0.13
CA ASP A 300 -8.17 -2.87 1.03
C ASP A 300 -7.33 -4.15 1.20
N PRO A 301 -6.20 -4.30 0.49
CA PRO A 301 -5.42 -5.53 0.52
C PRO A 301 -4.47 -5.66 1.71
N THR A 302 -4.35 -4.66 2.59
CA THR A 302 -3.18 -4.57 3.48
C THR A 302 -3.27 -5.51 4.67
N GLY A 303 -4.47 -5.75 5.19
CA GLY A 303 -4.66 -6.45 6.46
C GLY A 303 -4.00 -5.71 7.63
N PRO A 304 -3.80 -6.37 8.79
CA PRO A 304 -4.21 -7.75 9.09
C PRO A 304 -5.71 -7.94 9.29
N ALA A 305 -6.51 -6.86 9.40
CA ALA A 305 -7.97 -6.99 9.43
C ALA A 305 -8.50 -7.57 8.10
N LEU A 306 -9.38 -8.57 8.18
CA LEU A 306 -10.04 -9.17 7.02
C LEU A 306 -11.20 -8.27 6.58
N ILE A 307 -10.97 -7.49 5.52
CA ILE A 307 -11.94 -6.53 4.97
C ILE A 307 -12.46 -7.08 3.63
N PRO A 308 -13.77 -7.35 3.49
CA PRO A 308 -14.35 -7.83 2.23
C PRO A 308 -14.19 -6.86 1.06
N PHE A 309 -14.22 -7.38 -0.17
CA PHE A 309 -14.24 -6.56 -1.39
C PHE A 309 -15.48 -5.64 -1.41
N GLY A 310 -15.28 -4.36 -1.74
CA GLY A 310 -16.32 -3.33 -1.66
C GLY A 310 -16.52 -2.76 -0.25
N GLN A 311 -15.76 -3.18 0.77
CA GLN A 311 -15.79 -2.61 2.12
C GLN A 311 -14.46 -1.92 2.46
N VAL A 312 -14.49 -1.07 3.47
CA VAL A 312 -13.32 -0.35 4.02
C VAL A 312 -13.40 -0.28 5.54
N SER A 313 -12.27 -0.03 6.20
CA SER A 313 -12.24 0.21 7.65
C SER A 313 -12.95 1.53 8.03
N GLU A 314 -13.41 1.66 9.27
CA GLU A 314 -14.03 2.91 9.75
C GLU A 314 -13.11 4.14 9.64
N ASP A 315 -11.79 3.94 9.72
CA ASP A 315 -10.82 5.03 9.59
C ASP A 315 -10.68 5.50 8.14
N THR A 316 -10.53 4.54 7.22
CA THR A 316 -10.63 4.80 5.78
C THR A 316 -11.94 5.52 5.45
N GLU A 317 -13.07 5.06 5.99
CA GLU A 317 -14.38 5.65 5.72
C GLU A 317 -14.44 7.14 6.10
N ARG A 318 -13.89 7.52 7.27
CA ARG A 318 -13.75 8.92 7.69
C ARG A 318 -12.93 9.76 6.71
N HIS A 319 -11.88 9.18 6.13
CA HIS A 319 -11.07 9.87 5.12
C HIS A 319 -11.81 10.02 3.79
N ILE A 320 -12.52 8.99 3.33
CA ILE A 320 -13.29 9.03 2.09
C ILE A 320 -14.45 10.05 2.18
N VAL A 321 -15.29 10.02 3.23
CA VAL A 321 -16.41 10.97 3.37
C VAL A 321 -15.97 12.43 3.48
N THR A 322 -14.75 12.69 3.95
CA THR A 322 -14.21 14.06 4.10
C THR A 322 -13.37 14.52 2.91
N GLY A 323 -13.22 13.71 1.85
CA GLY A 323 -12.37 14.03 0.71
C GLY A 323 -10.87 14.11 1.05
N ARG A 324 -10.44 13.50 2.16
CA ARG A 324 -9.06 13.56 2.68
C ARG A 324 -8.23 12.38 2.17
N TYR A 325 -8.21 12.23 0.85
CA TYR A 325 -7.44 11.22 0.12
C TYR A 325 -6.88 11.80 -1.18
N GLN A 326 -5.89 11.12 -1.76
CA GLN A 326 -5.35 11.40 -3.09
C GLN A 326 -5.45 10.15 -3.96
N VAL A 327 -5.56 10.36 -5.27
CA VAL A 327 -5.72 9.28 -6.25
C VAL A 327 -4.51 9.29 -7.19
N GLU A 328 -3.95 8.11 -7.42
CA GLU A 328 -2.96 7.83 -8.46
C GLU A 328 -3.55 6.76 -9.39
N ILE A 329 -3.52 7.00 -10.70
CA ILE A 329 -4.03 6.04 -11.68
C ILE A 329 -3.04 4.89 -11.81
N MET A 330 -3.54 3.67 -11.68
CA MET A 330 -2.77 2.46 -11.94
C MET A 330 -3.02 2.06 -13.39
N GLU A 331 -2.06 2.37 -14.28
CA GLU A 331 -2.14 2.10 -15.73
C GLU A 331 -2.13 0.60 -16.09
#